data_AF-A0A9D1IY69-F1
#
_entry.id   AF-A0A9D1IY69-F1
#
_cell.length_a   1.000
_cell.length_b   1.000
_cell.length_c   1.000
_cell.angle_alpha   90.00
_cell.angle_beta   90.00
_cell.angle_gamma   90.00
#
_symmetry.space_group_name_H-M   'P 1'
#
loop_
_entity.id
_entity.type
_entity.pdbx_description
1 polymer ?
#
loop_
_entity_poly.entity_id
_entity_poly.type
_entity_poly.pdbx_seq_one_letter_code
_entity_poly.pdbx_strand_id
1 'polypeptide(L)' 'MKKVKKTLGILAGVGAALYAGLFAVFYFDLDGKLLFYVVEPLLKKHYDGMERRDILEQKYDIGKFPKYEYDVK' A
#
# COMPACT_ATOMS: atom_id res chain seq x y z
N MET A 1 -12.14 4.73 -46.65
CA MET A 1 -13.26 4.58 -45.68
C MET A 1 -13.32 3.22 -44.97
N LYS A 2 -13.26 2.06 -45.68
CA LYS A 2 -13.35 0.72 -45.03
C LYS A 2 -12.25 0.44 -43.99
N LYS A 3 -11.00 0.83 -44.26
CA LYS A 3 -9.89 0.62 -43.31
C LYS A 3 -10.01 1.47 -42.04
N VAL A 4 -10.46 2.71 -42.17
CA VAL A 4 -10.71 3.62 -41.03
C VAL A 4 -11.83 3.11 -40.14
N LYS A 5 -12.95 2.64 -40.73
CA LYS A 5 -14.05 2.01 -39.97
C LYS A 5 -13.59 0.73 -39.26
N LYS A 6 -12.72 -0.06 -39.90
CA LYS A 6 -12.14 -1.28 -39.31
C LYS A 6 -11.23 -0.95 -38.12
N THR A 7 -10.34 0.03 -38.25
CA THR A 7 -9.47 0.46 -37.13
C THR A 7 -10.27 1.07 -35.98
N LEU A 8 -11.32 1.85 -36.29
CA LEU A 8 -12.19 2.43 -35.26
C LEU A 8 -12.99 1.35 -34.52
N GLY A 9 -13.47 0.32 -35.23
CA GLY A 9 -14.15 -0.83 -34.63
C GLY A 9 -13.23 -1.65 -33.71
N ILE A 10 -11.97 -1.85 -34.10
CA ILE A 10 -10.97 -2.51 -33.24
C ILE A 10 -10.71 -1.66 -31.99
N LEU A 11 -10.50 -0.35 -32.16
CA LEU A 11 -10.24 0.55 -31.03
C LEU A 11 -11.41 0.59 -30.04
N ALA A 12 -12.64 0.67 -30.55
CA ALA A 12 -13.85 0.61 -29.75
C ALA A 12 -14.01 -0.75 -29.04
N GLY A 13 -13.70 -1.85 -29.72
CA GLY A 13 -13.74 -3.19 -29.14
C GLY A 13 -12.73 -3.37 -28.00
N VAL A 14 -11.48 -2.91 -28.19
CA VAL A 14 -10.46 -2.93 -27.14
C VAL A 14 -10.85 -2.01 -25.98
N GLY A 15 -11.35 -0.81 -26.28
CA GLY A 15 -11.83 0.12 -25.24
C GLY A 15 -12.98 -0.48 -24.42
N ALA A 16 -13.94 -1.12 -25.07
CA ALA A 16 -15.05 -1.79 -24.39
C ALA A 16 -14.57 -2.98 -23.54
N ALA A 17 -13.62 -3.78 -24.04
CA ALA A 17 -13.05 -4.89 -23.29
C ALA A 17 -12.28 -4.42 -22.06
N LEU A 18 -11.46 -3.37 -22.18
CA LEU A 18 -10.75 -2.76 -21.06
C LEU A 18 -11.73 -2.20 -20.03
N TYR A 19 -12.78 -1.51 -20.48
CA TYR A 19 -13.80 -0.96 -19.59
C TYR A 19 -14.58 -2.06 -18.87
N ALA A 20 -14.97 -3.13 -19.56
CA ALA A 20 -15.62 -4.28 -18.95
C ALA A 20 -14.70 -4.99 -17.92
N GLY A 21 -13.40 -5.09 -18.20
CA GLY A 21 -12.41 -5.62 -17.28
C GLY A 21 -12.28 -4.76 -16.01
N LEU A 22 -12.13 -3.44 -16.17
CA LEU A 22 -12.12 -2.48 -15.06
C LEU A 22 -13.42 -2.54 -14.25
N PHE A 23 -14.56 -2.60 -14.92
CA PHE A 23 -15.86 -2.74 -14.27
C PHE A 23 -15.93 -4.03 -13.46
N ALA A 24 -15.47 -5.16 -13.98
CA ALA A 24 -15.47 -6.42 -13.25
C ALA A 24 -14.55 -6.37 -12.01
N VAL A 25 -13.35 -5.79 -12.14
CA VAL A 25 -12.43 -5.60 -11.01
C VAL A 25 -13.10 -4.79 -9.90
N PHE A 26 -13.72 -3.66 -10.26
CA PHE A 26 -14.37 -2.77 -9.29
C PHE A 26 -15.67 -3.34 -8.72
N TYR A 27 -16.57 -3.86 -9.59
CA TYR A 27 -17.88 -4.36 -9.20
C TYR A 27 -17.81 -5.59 -8.28
N PHE A 28 -16.85 -6.49 -8.54
CA PHE A 28 -16.64 -7.67 -7.70
C PHE A 28 -15.64 -7.45 -6.55
N ASP A 29 -15.11 -6.23 -6.40
CA ASP A 29 -14.12 -5.86 -5.38
C ASP A 29 -12.91 -6.82 -5.39
N LEU A 30 -12.37 -7.07 -6.59
CA LEU A 30 -11.28 -8.03 -6.77
C LEU A 30 -9.97 -7.51 -6.17
N ASP A 31 -9.76 -6.20 -6.18
CA ASP A 31 -8.65 -5.53 -5.52
C ASP A 31 -8.74 -5.66 -4.01
N GLY A 32 -9.90 -5.39 -3.40
CA GLY A 32 -10.14 -5.59 -1.98
C GLY A 32 -9.91 -7.04 -1.55
N LYS A 33 -10.46 -7.99 -2.31
CA LYS A 33 -10.25 -9.43 -2.06
C LYS A 33 -8.81 -9.85 -2.21
N LEU A 34 -8.09 -9.37 -3.22
CA LEU A 34 -6.67 -9.68 -3.40
C LEU A 34 -5.83 -9.13 -2.24
N LEU A 35 -6.13 -7.90 -1.81
CA LEU A 35 -5.48 -7.30 -0.64
C LEU A 35 -5.73 -8.13 0.62
N PHE A 36 -6.97 -8.53 0.89
CA PHE A 36 -7.34 -9.24 2.12
C PHE A 36 -6.88 -10.70 2.15
N TYR A 37 -7.03 -11.44 1.05
CA TYR A 37 -6.76 -12.88 1.03
C TYR A 37 -5.32 -13.24 0.69
N VAL A 38 -4.57 -12.36 0.02
CA VAL A 38 -3.21 -12.67 -0.46
C VAL A 38 -2.19 -11.72 0.14
N VAL A 39 -2.38 -10.41 -0.04
CA VAL A 39 -1.37 -9.42 0.35
C VAL A 39 -1.24 -9.34 1.87
N GLU A 40 -2.34 -9.19 2.59
CA GLU A 40 -2.33 -9.07 4.05
C GLU A 40 -1.70 -10.29 4.74
N PRO A 41 -2.04 -11.55 4.41
CA PRO A 41 -1.37 -12.71 5.00
C PRO A 41 0.13 -12.77 4.69
N LEU A 42 0.54 -12.37 3.48
CA LEU A 42 1.95 -12.31 3.09
C LEU A 42 2.70 -11.26 3.92
N LEU A 43 2.13 -10.06 4.05
CA LEU A 43 2.70 -8.99 4.86
C LEU A 43 2.76 -9.38 6.33
N LYS A 44 1.70 -9.96 6.90
CA LYS A 44 1.70 -10.49 8.27
C LYS A 44 2.82 -11.51 8.47
N LYS A 45 2.94 -12.50 7.59
CA LYS A 45 4.04 -13.48 7.66
C LYS A 45 5.43 -12.83 7.62
N HIS A 46 5.60 -11.78 6.82
CA HIS A 46 6.88 -11.08 6.69
C HIS A 46 7.18 -10.18 7.90
N TYR A 47 6.20 -9.42 8.37
CA TYR A 47 6.36 -8.37 9.36
C TYR A 47 6.13 -8.85 10.80
N ASP A 48 5.33 -9.91 11.02
CA ASP A 48 5.08 -10.47 12.37
C ASP A 48 6.34 -11.13 12.95
N GLY A 49 7.26 -11.61 12.10
CA GLY A 49 8.53 -12.19 12.51
C GLY A 49 9.64 -11.15 12.78
N MET A 50 9.36 -9.86 12.61
CA MET A 50 10.35 -8.84 12.91
C MET A 50 10.47 -8.64 14.42
N GLU A 51 11.70 -8.60 14.92
CA GLU A 51 11.97 -8.18 16.29
C GLU A 51 11.42 -6.77 16.51
N ARG A 52 10.44 -6.65 17.41
CA ARG A 52 9.95 -5.35 17.86
C ARG A 52 10.98 -4.78 18.84
N ARG A 53 11.38 -3.52 18.61
CA ARG A 53 12.25 -2.83 19.56
C ARG A 53 11.52 -2.71 20.89
N ASP A 54 12.14 -3.18 21.97
CA ASP A 54 11.63 -2.90 23.31
C ASP A 54 11.86 -1.42 23.62
N ILE A 55 10.76 -0.69 23.80
CA ILE A 55 10.79 0.75 24.10
C ILE A 55 11.37 1.00 25.50
N LEU A 56 11.28 0.02 26.41
CA LEU A 56 11.82 0.10 27.77
C LEU A 56 13.34 -0.10 27.80
N GLU A 57 13.89 -0.87 26.86
CA GLU A 57 15.34 -1.02 26.70
C GLU A 57 15.97 0.09 25.84
N GLN A 58 15.14 0.89 25.16
CA GLN A 58 15.61 1.97 24.32
C GLN A 58 16.28 3.06 25.19
N LYS A 59 17.61 3.09 25.18
CA LYS A 59 18.39 4.14 25.84
C LYS A 59 18.14 5.47 25.14
N TYR A 60 17.33 6.33 25.75
CA TYR A 60 17.19 7.71 25.34
C TYR A 60 18.42 8.52 25.77
N ASP A 61 18.76 9.57 25.00
CA ASP A 61 19.87 10.52 25.26
C ASP A 61 19.60 11.42 26.49
N ILE A 62 18.93 10.91 27.53
CA ILE A 62 18.55 11.66 28.74
C ILE A 62 19.80 12.16 29.49
N GLY A 63 20.92 11.43 29.41
CA GLY A 63 22.20 11.82 30.01
C GLY A 63 23.15 12.59 29.11
N LYS A 64 22.75 12.92 27.87
CA LYS A 64 23.62 13.58 26.88
C LYS A 64 23.91 15.03 27.21
N PHE A 65 22.98 15.70 27.88
CA PHE A 65 23.08 17.11 28.21
C PHE A 65 23.38 17.28 29.70
N PRO A 66 24.22 18.26 30.08
CA PRO A 66 24.44 18.58 31.48
C PRO A 66 23.12 18.94 32.16
N LYS A 67 22.96 18.53 33.42
CA LYS A 67 21.78 18.90 34.22
C LYS A 67 21.77 20.42 34.39
N TYR A 68 20.62 21.03 34.15
CA TYR A 68 20.45 22.47 34.37
C TYR A 68 20.44 22.72 35.88
N GLU A 69 21.43 23.45 36.39
CA GLU A 69 21.44 23.92 37.77
C GLU A 69 20.62 25.21 37.85
N TYR A 70 19.59 25.21 38.69
CA TYR A 70 18.87 26.44 39.01
C TYR A 70 19.55 27.12 40.18
N ASP A 71 20.06 28.33 39.94
CA ASP A 71 20.63 29.17 40.98
C ASP A 71 19.48 29.73 41.83
N VAL A 72 19.17 29.04 42.94
CA VAL A 72 18.16 29.49 43.90
C VAL A 72 18.83 30.53 44.79
N LYS A 73 18.71 31.81 44.41
CA LYS A 73 19.08 32.96 45.25
C LYS A 73 18.17 33.10 46.47
#